data_AF-A0A914E2I1-F1
#
_entry.id   AF-A0A914E2I1-F1
#
_cell.length_a   1.000
_cell.length_b   1.000
_cell.length_c   1.000
_cell.angle_alpha   90.00
_cell.angle_beta   90.00
_cell.angle_gamma   90.00
#
_symmetry.space_group_name_H-M   'P 1'
#
loop_
_entity.id
_entity.type
_entity.pdbx_description
1 polymer ?
#
loop_
_entity_poly.entity_id
_entity_poly.type
_entity_poly.pdbx_seq_one_letter_code
_entity_poly.pdbx_strand_id
1 'polypeptide(L)' 'MIRIRNFLNPLDYAIWSILEAQVNAEAYNSVESLRQVINEAFENLNQDMINRAIDDWPIRLDAVIASNGGHFE' A
#
# COMPACT_ATOMS: atom_id res chain seq x y z
N MET A 1 -3.38 -11.87 -10.41
CA MET A 1 -2.04 -11.63 -9.87
C MET A 1 -2.09 -11.99 -8.40
N ILE A 2 -1.46 -13.10 -7.99
CA ILE A 2 -1.47 -13.57 -6.60
C ILE A 2 -0.56 -12.60 -5.81
N ARG A 3 -1.14 -11.59 -5.18
CA ARG A 3 -0.41 -10.75 -4.21
C ARG A 3 -0.22 -11.59 -2.95
N ILE A 4 1.00 -12.02 -2.67
CA ILE A 4 1.40 -12.37 -1.31
C ILE A 4 1.46 -11.03 -0.57
N ARG A 5 0.34 -10.60 0.03
CA ARG A 5 0.35 -9.38 0.84
C ARG A 5 1.22 -9.65 2.07
N ASN A 6 2.33 -8.93 2.19
CA ASN A 6 3.11 -8.94 3.41
C ASN A 6 2.39 -8.08 4.45
N PHE A 7 1.89 -8.69 5.53
CA PHE A 7 1.11 -8.02 6.57
C PHE A 7 1.90 -6.99 7.39
N LEU A 8 3.24 -7.02 7.28
CA LEU A 8 4.14 -6.13 8.00
C LEU A 8 4.85 -5.14 7.09
N ASN A 9 4.63 -5.16 5.77
CA ASN A 9 5.20 -4.17 4.88
C ASN A 9 4.20 -3.01 4.68
N PRO A 10 4.49 -1.78 5.16
CA PRO A 10 3.60 -0.62 5.00
C PRO A 10 3.26 -0.31 3.54
N LEU A 11 4.16 -0.64 2.61
CA LEU A 11 3.86 -0.53 1.19
C LEU A 11 2.72 -1.47 0.78
N ASP A 12 2.73 -2.72 1.23
CA ASP A 12 1.79 -3.75 0.81
C ASP A 12 0.41 -3.63 1.47
N TYR A 13 0.35 -3.29 2.76
CA TYR A 13 -0.92 -3.21 3.47
C TYR A 13 -1.61 -1.84 3.40
N ALA A 14 -0.88 -0.76 3.06
CA ALA A 14 -1.44 0.59 3.02
C ALA A 14 -1.14 1.30 1.70
N ILE A 15 0.12 1.64 1.44
CA ILE A 15 0.48 2.61 0.37
C ILE A 15 0.06 2.12 -1.02
N TRP A 16 0.24 0.83 -1.34
CA TRP A 16 -0.21 0.29 -2.62
C TRP A 16 -1.71 0.40 -2.83
N SER A 17 -2.52 0.21 -1.79
CA SER A 17 -3.99 0.31 -1.93
C SER A 17 -4.42 1.75 -2.22
N ILE A 18 -3.72 2.73 -1.64
CA ILE A 18 -3.93 4.17 -1.90
C ILE A 18 -3.60 4.49 -3.36
N LEU A 19 -2.42 4.10 -3.81
CA LEU A 19 -1.96 4.37 -5.17
C LEU A 19 -2.84 3.65 -6.20
N GLU A 20 -3.23 2.41 -5.94
CA GLU A 20 -4.16 1.68 -6.81
C GLU A 20 -5.52 2.37 -6.92
N ALA A 21 -6.06 2.90 -5.81
CA ALA A 21 -7.33 3.61 -5.84
C ALA A 21 -7.25 4.92 -6.65
N GLN A 22 -6.12 5.62 -6.59
CA GLN A 22 -5.90 6.86 -7.34
C GLN A 22 -5.64 6.60 -8.82
N VAL A 23 -4.70 5.72 -9.14
CA VAL A 23 -4.28 5.42 -10.51
C VAL A 23 -5.41 4.71 -11.27
N ASN A 24 -6.12 3.75 -10.65
CA ASN A 24 -7.20 3.05 -11.34
C ASN A 24 -8.52 3.85 -11.46
N ALA A 25 -8.55 5.11 -11.01
CA ALA A 25 -9.71 5.98 -11.20
C ALA A 25 -9.92 6.36 -12.69
N GLU A 26 -8.87 6.26 -13.51
CA GLU A 26 -8.90 6.57 -14.93
C GLU A 26 -8.32 5.42 -15.77
N ALA A 27 -8.71 5.36 -17.05
CA ALA A 27 -8.17 4.39 -18.00
C ALA A 27 -7.03 5.01 -18.80
N TYR A 28 -5.93 4.26 -18.96
CA TYR A 28 -4.74 4.70 -19.71
C TYR A 28 -4.57 3.92 -21.01
N ASN A 29 -4.11 4.61 -22.04
CA ASN A 29 -3.94 4.06 -23.39
C ASN A 29 -2.48 3.69 -23.72
N SER A 30 -1.55 3.91 -22.79
CA SER A 30 -0.14 3.53 -22.95
C SER A 30 0.50 3.16 -21.62
N VAL A 31 1.58 2.39 -21.67
CA VAL A 31 2.37 2.05 -20.49
C VAL A 31 3.09 3.29 -19.97
N GLU A 32 3.46 4.21 -20.85
CA GLU A 32 4.14 5.46 -20.53
C GLU A 32 3.25 6.40 -19.70
N SER A 33 1.98 6.55 -20.10
CA SER A 33 1.01 7.37 -19.35
C SER A 33 0.71 6.75 -17.99
N LEU A 34 0.50 5.44 -17.92
CA LEU A 34 0.34 4.73 -16.65
C LEU A 34 1.56 4.91 -15.73
N ARG A 35 2.78 4.76 -16.26
CA ARG A 35 4.02 4.94 -15.49
C ARG A 35 4.12 6.36 -14.95
N GLN A 36 3.80 7.37 -15.77
CA GLN A 36 3.83 8.76 -15.36
C GLN A 36 2.88 9.01 -14.18
N VAL A 37 1.62 8.57 -14.27
CA VAL A 37 0.65 8.80 -13.19
C VAL A 37 1.02 8.02 -11.92
N ILE A 38 1.59 6.82 -12.03
CA ILE A 38 2.12 6.11 -10.85
C ILE A 38 3.22 6.94 -10.17
N ASN A 39 4.17 7.49 -10.93
CA ASN A 39 5.23 8.32 -10.36
C ASN A 39 4.67 9.58 -9.70
N GLU A 40 3.74 10.28 -10.36
CA GLU A 40 3.06 11.45 -9.82
C GLU A 40 2.28 11.12 -8.54
N ALA A 41 1.61 9.97 -8.49
CA ALA A 41 0.89 9.51 -7.30
C ALA A 41 1.86 9.26 -6.13
N PHE A 42 3.04 8.68 -6.40
CA PHE A 42 4.10 8.52 -5.40
C PHE A 42 4.65 9.86 -4.90
N GLU A 43 4.92 10.81 -5.82
CA GLU A 43 5.43 12.14 -5.47
C GLU A 43 4.42 12.95 -4.64
N ASN A 44 3.12 12.72 -4.84
CA ASN A 44 2.03 13.36 -4.12
C ASN A 44 1.60 12.64 -2.84
N LEU A 45 2.30 11.57 -2.43
CA LEU A 45 2.03 10.92 -1.15
C LEU A 45 2.31 11.89 0.00
N ASN A 46 1.26 12.30 0.71
CA ASN A 46 1.40 13.13 1.89
C ASN A 46 2.12 12.36 3.01
N GLN A 47 3.06 13.03 3.68
CA GLN A 47 3.74 12.53 4.88
C GLN A 47 2.76 12.01 5.95
N ASP A 48 1.58 12.62 6.11
CA ASP A 48 0.56 12.12 7.04
C ASP A 48 0.07 10.70 6.69
N MET A 49 -0.01 10.38 5.40
CA MET A 49 -0.41 9.05 4.93
C MET A 49 0.68 8.02 5.20
N ILE A 50 1.94 8.43 5.04
CA ILE A 50 3.11 7.62 5.39
C ILE A 50 3.15 7.38 6.91
N ASN A 51 2.98 8.44 7.70
CA ASN A 51 2.99 8.36 9.17
C ASN A 51 1.91 7.41 9.67
N ARG A 52 0.67 7.51 9.17
CA ARG A 52 -0.41 6.57 9.52
C ARG A 52 -0.06 5.12 9.21
N ALA A 53 0.55 4.86 8.05
CA ALA A 53 1.00 3.51 7.72
C ALA A 53 2.08 3.03 8.72
N ILE A 54 3.03 3.89 9.12
CA ILE A 54 4.03 3.52 10.12
C ILE A 54 3.43 3.34 11.52
N ASP A 55 2.48 4.19 11.92
CA ASP A 55 1.81 4.14 13.22
C ASP A 55 0.96 2.87 13.38
N ASP A 56 0.44 2.32 12.28
CA ASP A 56 -0.28 1.04 12.25
C ASP A 56 0.65 -0.18 12.38
N TRP A 57 1.96 -0.02 12.12
CA TRP A 57 2.89 -1.14 12.07
C TRP A 57 3.00 -1.92 13.39
N PRO A 58 3.14 -1.28 14.57
CA PRO A 58 3.19 -2.00 15.85
C PRO A 58 1.93 -2.82 16.12
N ILE A 59 0.75 -2.26 15.81
CA ILE A 59 -0.54 -2.95 15.99
C ILE A 59 -0.60 -4.21 15.13
N ARG A 60 -0.11 -4.11 13.88
CA ARG A 60 -0.01 -5.25 12.96
C ARG A 60 0.99 -6.29 13.43
N LEU A 61 2.13 -5.87 13.99
CA LEU A 61 3.09 -6.79 14.58
C LEU A 61 2.48 -7.58 15.73
N ASP A 62 1.77 -6.91 16.63
CA ASP A 62 1.08 -7.55 17.75
C ASP A 62 0.03 -8.57 17.26
N ALA A 63 -0.69 -8.25 16.18
CA ALA A 63 -1.63 -9.18 15.56
C ALA A 63 -0.93 -10.41 14.95
N VAL A 64 0.23 -10.25 14.31
CA VAL A 64 1.05 -11.38 13.83
C VAL A 64 1.54 -12.24 14.99
N ILE A 65 1.94 -11.63 16.10
CA ILE A 65 2.38 -12.37 17.30
C ILE A 65 1.20 -13.15 17.88
N ALA A 66 0.04 -12.53 18.03
CA ALA A 66 -1.17 -13.17 18.53
C ALA A 66 -1.66 -14.33 17.64
N SER A 67 -1.41 -14.25 16.33
CA SER A 67 -1.74 -15.31 15.37
C SER A 67 -0.64 -16.40 15.27
N ASN A 68 0.40 -16.37 16.10
CA ASN A 68 1.58 -17.26 16.00
C ASN A 68 2.20 -17.25 14.59
N GLY A 69 2.32 -16.07 13.97
CA GLY A 69 2.84 -15.93 12.61
C GLY A 69 1.82 -16.26 11.52
N GLY A 70 0.57 -16.52 11.88
CA GLY A 70 -0.55 -16.75 10.96
C GLY A 70 -1.08 -15.47 10.30
N HIS A 71 -1.95 -15.66 9.31
CA HIS A 71 -2.71 -14.59 8.69
C HIS A 71 -3.71 -13.97 9.66
N PHE A 72 -3.97 -12.67 9.55
CA PHE A 72 -4.96 -11.94 10.35
C PHE A 72 -5.68 -10.91 9.45
N GLU A 73 -6.95 -10.61 9.78
CA GLU A 73 -7.79 -9.61 9.10
C GLU A 73 -7.93 -8.33 9.93
#